data_AF-H6N5S8-F1
#
_entry.id   AF-H6N5S8-F1
#
_cell.length_a   1.000
_cell.length_b   1.000
_cell.length_c   1.000
_cell.angle_alpha   90.00
_cell.angle_beta   90.00
_cell.angle_gamma   90.00
#
_symmetry.space_group_name_H-M   'P 1'
#
loop_
_entity.id
_entity.type
_entity.pdbx_description
1 polymer ?
#
loop_
_entity_poly.entity_id
_entity_poly.type
_entity_poly.pdbx_seq_one_letter_code
_entity_poly.pdbx_strand_id
1 'polypeptide(L)'
;MTTKTISIGALGVVGAAGACGGGYLLMKEKTIGDRVSRSGFTLIKGGDNLAWRLAAKHLKLSDTDLVADLSKFNSEIKDNNMDLDKARVALEKWCLKAANKDLSEKNIRDYLDKVKSRCTTPPPNIKEKLKREGKTFTGDWSSKFNSLKGKQSEDSDLEAHLKEHGSDITETLSQISSQTEKYVAALQKWCESKLDLKLEHTDYESIYSKVISRCI
;
A
#
# COMPACT_ATOMS: atom_id res chain seq x y z
N MET A 1 42.48 -38.15 34.45
CA MET A 1 41.22 -37.36 34.34
C MET A 1 41.66 -35.92 34.10
N THR A 2 41.42 -35.24 32.98
CA THR A 2 40.45 -35.41 31.89
C THR A 2 41.06 -34.66 30.71
N THR A 3 41.54 -35.39 29.71
CA THR A 3 42.14 -34.79 28.51
C THR A 3 41.01 -34.43 27.54
N LYS A 4 40.98 -33.17 27.12
CA LYS A 4 40.07 -32.64 26.10
C LYS A 4 40.32 -33.36 24.77
N THR A 5 39.36 -34.12 24.28
CA THR A 5 39.27 -34.52 22.88
C THR A 5 38.45 -33.49 22.11
N ILE A 6 39.14 -32.75 21.26
CA ILE A 6 38.59 -32.08 20.09
C ILE A 6 38.40 -33.17 19.04
N SER A 7 37.20 -33.33 18.52
CA SER A 7 36.97 -34.09 17.29
C SER A 7 35.97 -33.36 16.40
N ILE A 8 36.50 -33.01 15.24
CA ILE A 8 35.89 -32.38 14.08
C ILE A 8 34.95 -33.38 13.40
N GLY A 9 33.80 -32.89 12.94
CA GLY A 9 32.91 -33.56 11.99
C GLY A 9 31.58 -32.80 11.94
N ALA A 10 30.98 -32.45 10.82
CA ALA A 10 31.33 -32.59 9.42
C ALA A 10 30.58 -31.48 8.67
N LEU A 11 31.14 -31.06 7.52
CA LEU A 11 30.43 -30.27 6.52
C LEU A 11 29.15 -31.01 6.10
N GLY A 12 28.01 -30.33 6.14
CA GLY A 12 26.74 -30.80 5.62
C GLY A 12 25.96 -29.65 5.01
N VAL A 13 26.12 -29.47 3.69
CA VAL A 13 25.33 -28.54 2.88
C VAL A 13 24.02 -29.24 2.54
N VAL A 14 22.88 -28.89 3.16
CA VAL A 14 21.56 -29.18 2.58
C VAL A 14 20.48 -28.24 3.14
N GLY A 15 19.75 -27.58 2.23
CA GLY A 15 18.31 -27.34 2.38
C GLY A 15 17.88 -26.06 3.08
N ALA A 16 17.40 -25.08 2.30
CA ALA A 16 16.48 -24.07 2.80
C ALA A 16 15.24 -24.77 3.39
N ALA A 17 15.03 -24.64 4.70
CA ALA A 17 13.77 -24.99 5.35
C ALA A 17 13.51 -23.98 6.49
N GLY A 18 12.57 -23.07 6.22
CA GLY A 18 11.77 -22.28 7.15
C GLY A 18 12.38 -21.89 8.51
N ALA A 19 13.09 -20.76 8.55
CA ALA A 19 13.15 -19.96 9.78
C ALA A 19 11.90 -19.07 9.89
N CYS A 20 10.71 -19.69 9.98
CA CYS A 20 9.56 -19.08 10.66
C CYS A 20 9.75 -19.24 12.17
N GLY A 21 10.92 -18.85 12.68
CA GLY A 21 11.21 -18.74 14.10
C GLY A 21 10.87 -17.33 14.53
N GLY A 22 9.57 -17.04 14.60
CA GLY A 22 9.04 -15.79 15.13
C GLY A 22 9.47 -15.61 16.57
N GLY A 23 10.59 -14.93 16.77
CA GLY A 23 10.87 -14.19 17.99
C GLY A 23 9.92 -12.99 18.10
N TYR A 24 8.61 -13.23 18.10
CA TYR A 24 7.66 -12.30 18.68
C TYR A 24 7.94 -12.33 20.17
N LEU A 25 8.90 -11.51 20.60
CA LEU A 25 8.98 -11.08 21.97
C LEU A 25 7.56 -10.70 22.38
N LEU A 26 7.07 -11.33 23.44
CA LEU A 26 5.81 -11.04 24.11
C LEU A 26 5.87 -9.63 24.71
N MET A 27 6.03 -8.60 23.87
CA MET A 27 5.83 -7.22 24.26
C MET A 27 4.34 -7.10 24.51
N LYS A 28 3.97 -7.15 25.79
CA LYS A 28 2.65 -6.76 26.27
C LYS A 28 2.35 -5.40 25.64
N GLU A 29 1.35 -5.33 24.77
CA GLU A 29 1.00 -4.07 24.16
C GLU A 29 0.65 -3.08 25.26
N LYS A 30 1.32 -1.93 25.25
CA LYS A 30 1.06 -0.85 26.21
C LYS A 30 0.44 0.34 25.53
N THR A 31 0.72 0.50 24.24
CA THR A 31 0.34 1.67 23.47
C THR A 31 -0.41 1.32 22.19
N ILE A 32 -1.11 2.31 21.63
CA ILE A 32 -1.75 2.21 20.31
C ILE A 32 -0.72 1.79 19.25
N GLY A 33 0.51 2.32 19.33
CA GLY A 33 1.59 1.99 18.42
C GLY A 33 2.01 0.52 18.50
N ASP A 34 2.09 -0.05 19.70
CA ASP A 34 2.36 -1.48 19.89
C ASP A 34 1.28 -2.33 19.21
N ARG A 35 0.01 -1.91 19.34
CA ARG A 35 -1.13 -2.63 18.76
C ARG A 35 -1.21 -2.55 17.25
N VAL A 36 -0.85 -1.41 16.68
CA VAL A 36 -0.65 -1.27 15.23
C VAL A 36 0.49 -2.18 14.77
N SER A 37 1.59 -2.23 15.52
CA SER A 37 2.75 -3.06 15.18
C SER A 37 2.44 -4.56 15.24
N ARG A 38 1.72 -5.02 16.26
CA ARG A 38 1.24 -6.41 16.38
C ARG A 38 0.31 -6.80 15.23
N SER A 39 -0.38 -5.83 14.63
CA SER A 39 -1.24 -6.04 13.45
C SER A 39 -0.45 -6.15 12.14
N GLY A 40 0.89 -6.19 12.19
CA GLY A 40 1.76 -6.37 11.02
C GLY A 40 2.17 -5.07 10.31
N PHE A 41 1.87 -3.91 10.89
CA PHE A 41 2.25 -2.62 10.32
C PHE A 41 3.53 -2.10 10.95
N THR A 42 4.39 -1.45 10.16
CA THR A 42 5.56 -0.74 10.70
C THR A 42 5.21 0.72 10.87
N LEU A 43 5.44 1.30 12.05
CA LEU A 43 5.29 2.74 12.27
C LEU A 43 6.47 3.51 11.66
N ILE A 44 6.19 4.69 11.11
CA ILE A 44 7.24 5.60 10.66
C ILE A 44 7.99 6.11 11.89
N LYS A 45 9.33 6.06 11.84
CA LYS A 45 10.18 6.54 12.94
C LYS A 45 10.23 8.06 12.96
N GLY A 46 10.37 8.65 14.15
CA GLY A 46 10.64 10.07 14.27
C GLY A 46 11.94 10.45 13.53
N GLY A 47 11.91 11.56 12.80
CA GLY A 47 13.03 12.04 11.98
C GLY A 47 13.16 11.39 10.59
N ASP A 48 12.34 10.40 10.24
CA ASP A 48 12.31 9.82 8.89
C ASP A 48 11.57 10.73 7.90
N ASN A 49 12.25 11.82 7.51
CA ASN A 49 11.66 12.89 6.70
C ASN A 49 11.08 12.40 5.37
N LEU A 50 11.71 11.40 4.73
CA LEU A 50 11.24 10.85 3.45
C LEU A 50 9.95 10.05 3.64
N ALA A 51 9.90 9.16 4.62
CA ALA A 51 8.70 8.39 4.91
C ALA A 51 7.53 9.28 5.35
N TRP A 52 7.80 10.30 6.18
CA TRP A 52 6.77 11.27 6.58
C TRP A 52 6.28 12.11 5.40
N ARG A 53 7.17 12.54 4.50
CA ARG A 53 6.79 13.32 3.31
C ARG A 53 5.92 12.47 2.39
N LEU A 54 6.26 11.21 2.20
CA LEU A 54 5.45 10.28 1.40
C LEU A 54 4.09 10.02 2.05
N ALA A 55 4.05 9.77 3.36
CA ALA A 55 2.80 9.59 4.09
C ALA A 55 1.90 10.83 3.96
N ALA A 56 2.47 12.03 4.10
CA ALA A 56 1.76 13.30 3.93
C ALA A 56 1.22 13.50 2.50
N LYS A 57 1.99 13.09 1.47
CA LYS A 57 1.58 13.18 0.06
C LYS A 57 0.30 12.40 -0.25
N HIS A 58 0.09 11.27 0.43
CA HIS A 58 -1.08 10.39 0.21
C HIS A 58 -2.24 10.66 1.16
N LEU A 59 -2.16 11.70 1.98
CA LEU A 59 -3.29 12.12 2.81
C LEU A 59 -4.39 12.73 1.95
N LYS A 60 -5.63 12.32 2.18
CA LYS A 60 -6.80 12.93 1.54
C LYS A 60 -7.27 14.12 2.37
N LEU A 61 -7.04 15.33 1.88
CA LEU A 61 -7.42 16.56 2.61
C LEU A 61 -8.92 16.84 2.62
N SER A 62 -9.70 16.08 1.85
CA SER A 62 -11.15 16.00 2.01
C SER A 62 -11.56 15.31 3.32
N ASP A 63 -10.63 14.65 4.02
CA ASP A 63 -10.87 14.09 5.34
C ASP A 63 -10.86 15.21 6.40
N THR A 64 -12.06 15.64 6.81
CA THR A 64 -12.25 16.69 7.81
C THR A 64 -11.68 16.31 9.18
N ASP A 65 -11.70 15.02 9.51
CA ASP A 65 -11.14 14.50 10.77
C ASP A 65 -9.62 14.61 10.78
N LEU A 66 -8.98 14.33 9.65
CA LEU A 66 -7.55 14.53 9.46
C LEU A 66 -7.19 16.01 9.60
N VAL A 67 -7.88 16.92 8.90
CA VAL A 67 -7.62 18.36 8.97
C VAL A 67 -7.80 18.88 10.39
N ALA A 68 -8.87 18.47 11.09
CA ALA A 68 -9.11 18.84 12.48
C ALA A 68 -8.01 18.34 13.43
N ASP A 69 -7.40 17.19 13.13
CA ASP A 69 -6.30 16.64 13.93
C ASP A 69 -4.96 17.33 13.68
N LEU A 70 -4.64 17.63 12.42
CA LEU A 70 -3.38 18.26 12.04
C LEU A 70 -3.36 19.76 12.33
N SER A 71 -4.50 20.45 12.20
CA SER A 71 -4.63 21.88 12.49
C SER A 71 -4.28 22.26 13.94
N LYS A 72 -4.42 21.31 14.88
CA LYS A 72 -3.96 21.46 16.27
C LYS A 72 -2.45 21.65 16.40
N PHE A 73 -1.68 21.21 15.41
CA PHE A 73 -0.22 21.29 15.38
C PHE A 73 0.29 22.36 14.41
N ASN A 74 -0.51 22.72 13.41
CA ASN A 74 -0.26 23.85 12.53
C ASN A 74 -1.59 24.43 12.04
N SER A 75 -1.93 25.63 12.51
CA SER A 75 -3.21 26.27 12.22
C SER A 75 -3.39 26.67 10.76
N GLU A 76 -2.33 26.67 9.94
CA GLU A 76 -2.41 26.95 8.50
C GLU A 76 -2.93 25.76 7.68
N ILE A 77 -3.07 24.58 8.29
CA ILE A 77 -3.71 23.42 7.68
C ILE A 77 -5.23 23.62 7.74
N LYS A 78 -5.80 24.21 6.68
CA LYS A 78 -7.22 24.58 6.64
C LYS A 78 -8.00 24.04 5.44
N ASP A 79 -7.34 23.54 4.39
CA ASP A 79 -7.98 23.15 3.14
C ASP A 79 -7.04 22.35 2.20
N ASN A 80 -7.48 22.15 0.95
CA ASN A 80 -6.81 21.37 -0.10
C ASN A 80 -5.49 21.98 -0.61
N ASN A 81 -5.09 23.18 -0.18
CA ASN A 81 -3.87 23.84 -0.65
C ASN A 81 -2.79 23.86 0.44
N MET A 82 -2.52 22.69 0.99
CA MET A 82 -1.59 22.53 2.10
C MET A 82 -0.14 22.46 1.61
N ASP A 83 0.72 23.24 2.26
CA ASP A 83 2.17 23.08 2.16
C ASP A 83 2.57 21.69 2.68
N LEU A 84 3.13 20.87 1.79
CA LEU A 84 3.50 19.48 2.07
C LEU A 84 4.50 19.35 3.24
N ASP A 85 5.39 20.32 3.42
CA ASP A 85 6.36 20.29 4.51
C ASP A 85 5.70 20.65 5.85
N LYS A 86 4.75 21.58 5.86
CA LYS A 86 3.92 21.86 7.05
C LYS A 86 3.05 20.66 7.43
N ALA A 87 2.45 20.02 6.43
CA ALA A 87 1.67 18.80 6.57
C ALA A 87 2.47 17.67 7.23
N ARG A 88 3.67 17.44 6.68
CA ARG A 88 4.61 16.42 7.13
C ARG A 88 4.95 16.61 8.61
N VAL A 89 5.32 17.83 9.01
CA VAL A 89 5.68 18.14 10.39
C VAL A 89 4.49 17.97 11.34
N ALA A 90 3.30 18.41 10.93
CA ALA A 90 2.09 18.23 11.73
C ALA A 90 1.71 16.75 11.87
N LEU A 91 1.80 15.98 10.78
CA LEU A 91 1.52 14.56 10.73
C LEU A 91 2.47 13.78 11.65
N GLU A 92 3.78 14.03 11.55
CA GLU A 92 4.79 13.41 12.41
C GLU A 92 4.47 13.67 13.89
N LYS A 93 4.24 14.93 14.28
CA LYS A 93 3.89 15.29 15.67
C LYS A 93 2.62 14.61 16.14
N TRP A 94 1.57 14.62 15.31
CA TRP A 94 0.30 13.97 15.64
C TRP A 94 0.50 12.47 15.85
N CYS A 95 1.21 11.81 14.94
CA CYS A 95 1.46 10.38 14.96
C CYS A 95 2.28 9.94 16.15
N LEU A 96 3.37 10.65 16.48
CA LEU A 96 4.19 10.35 17.66
C LEU A 96 3.38 10.51 18.95
N LYS A 97 2.47 11.48 19.02
CA LYS A 97 1.57 11.65 20.18
C LYS A 97 0.49 10.57 20.24
N ALA A 98 -0.12 10.24 19.11
CA ALA A 98 -1.23 9.30 19.02
C ALA A 98 -0.78 7.85 19.25
N ALA A 99 0.37 7.46 18.68
CA ALA A 99 0.92 6.11 18.83
C ALA A 99 1.32 5.81 20.28
N ASN A 100 1.76 6.82 21.06
CA ASN A 100 2.15 6.66 22.46
C ASN A 100 0.99 6.63 23.46
N LYS A 101 -0.26 6.76 23.00
CA LYS A 101 -1.43 6.64 23.88
C LYS A 101 -1.59 5.23 24.39
N ASP A 102 -2.07 5.11 25.63
CA ASP A 102 -2.38 3.83 26.26
C ASP A 102 -3.57 3.12 25.59
N LEU A 103 -3.75 1.84 25.91
CA LEU A 103 -4.79 0.98 25.36
C LEU A 103 -6.13 1.04 26.09
N SER A 104 -6.49 2.20 26.66
CA SER A 104 -7.87 2.42 27.11
C SER A 104 -8.86 2.29 25.94
N GLU A 105 -10.08 1.83 26.23
CA GLU A 105 -11.10 1.62 25.18
C GLU A 105 -11.36 2.87 24.35
N LYS A 106 -11.37 4.04 25.01
CA LYS A 106 -11.51 5.34 24.35
C LYS A 106 -10.38 5.56 23.34
N ASN A 107 -9.13 5.38 23.75
CA ASN A 107 -8.01 5.60 22.85
C ASN A 107 -7.96 4.58 21.71
N ILE A 108 -8.37 3.33 21.95
CA ILE A 108 -8.49 2.32 20.89
C ILE A 108 -9.50 2.80 19.83
N ARG A 109 -10.71 3.20 20.24
CA ARG A 109 -11.74 3.70 19.32
C ARG A 109 -11.29 4.95 18.57
N ASP A 110 -10.67 5.90 19.28
CA ASP A 110 -10.37 7.21 18.72
C ASP A 110 -9.10 7.22 17.86
N TYR A 111 -8.12 6.36 18.14
CA TYR A 111 -6.77 6.45 17.55
C TYR A 111 -6.32 5.22 16.78
N LEU A 112 -6.81 4.00 17.04
CA LEU A 112 -6.19 2.79 16.47
C LEU A 112 -6.19 2.80 14.93
N ASP A 113 -7.36 2.96 14.32
CA ASP A 113 -7.49 2.99 12.86
C ASP A 113 -6.82 4.22 12.26
N LYS A 114 -6.91 5.35 12.96
CA LYS A 114 -6.27 6.60 12.58
C LYS A 114 -4.75 6.49 12.55
N VAL A 115 -4.12 5.83 13.52
CA VAL A 115 -2.66 5.61 13.55
C VAL A 115 -2.27 4.59 12.47
N LYS A 116 -3.06 3.53 12.31
CA LYS A 116 -2.84 2.51 11.28
C LYS A 116 -2.84 3.12 9.86
N SER A 117 -3.77 4.03 9.58
CA SER A 117 -3.93 4.64 8.26
C SER A 117 -2.86 5.68 7.93
N ARG A 118 -2.43 6.49 8.90
CA ARG A 118 -1.61 7.68 8.64
C ARG A 118 -0.17 7.66 9.18
N CYS A 119 0.13 6.77 10.12
CA CYS A 119 1.43 6.75 10.82
C CYS A 119 2.30 5.55 10.47
N THR A 120 1.83 4.70 9.55
CA THR A 120 2.54 3.49 9.14
C THR A 120 3.36 3.75 7.89
N THR A 121 4.52 3.10 7.78
CA THR A 121 5.41 3.23 6.63
C THR A 121 4.62 2.94 5.36
N PRO A 122 4.54 3.89 4.41
CA PRO A 122 3.79 3.68 3.17
C PRO A 122 4.32 2.46 2.42
N PRO A 123 3.46 1.70 1.73
CA PRO A 123 3.94 0.65 0.82
C PRO A 123 4.89 1.25 -0.23
N PRO A 124 5.96 0.53 -0.63
CA PRO A 124 6.89 1.05 -1.63
C PRO A 124 6.28 1.15 -3.04
N ASN A 125 5.30 0.30 -3.35
CA ASN A 125 4.67 0.21 -4.68
C ASN A 125 3.21 -0.26 -4.59
N ILE A 126 2.53 -0.27 -5.75
CA ILE A 126 1.12 -0.71 -5.87
C ILE A 126 0.93 -2.14 -5.36
N LYS A 127 1.86 -3.06 -5.66
CA LYS A 127 1.80 -4.46 -5.22
C LYS A 127 1.68 -4.59 -3.70
N GLU A 128 2.60 -3.96 -2.97
CA GLU A 128 2.59 -4.02 -1.50
C GLU A 128 1.40 -3.28 -0.92
N LYS A 129 0.89 -2.25 -1.61
CA LYS A 129 -0.33 -1.55 -1.21
C LYS A 129 -1.56 -2.44 -1.32
N LEU A 130 -1.76 -3.12 -2.45
CA LEU A 130 -2.87 -4.04 -2.65
C LEU A 130 -2.86 -5.16 -1.59
N LYS A 131 -1.68 -5.75 -1.34
CA LYS A 131 -1.49 -6.77 -0.30
C LYS A 131 -1.89 -6.26 1.09
N ARG A 132 -1.50 -5.03 1.44
CA ARG A 132 -1.89 -4.39 2.71
C ARG A 132 -3.39 -4.13 2.82
N GLU A 133 -4.03 -3.81 1.71
CA GLU A 133 -5.49 -3.60 1.63
C GLU A 133 -6.28 -4.91 1.51
N GLY A 134 -5.61 -6.07 1.47
CA GLY A 134 -6.26 -7.37 1.28
C GLY A 134 -6.90 -7.52 -0.11
N LYS A 135 -6.42 -6.77 -1.10
CA LYS A 135 -6.92 -6.77 -2.48
C LYS A 135 -6.07 -7.68 -3.34
N THR A 136 -6.73 -8.49 -4.15
CA THR A 136 -6.11 -9.39 -5.13
C THR A 136 -6.69 -9.13 -6.49
N PHE A 137 -5.91 -9.40 -7.54
CA PHE A 137 -6.43 -9.32 -8.90
C PHE A 137 -7.59 -10.30 -9.10
N THR A 138 -8.47 -9.97 -10.04
CA THR A 138 -9.54 -10.86 -10.49
C THR A 138 -8.94 -12.19 -10.97
N GLY A 139 -9.62 -13.29 -10.63
CA GLY A 139 -9.32 -14.60 -11.22
C GLY A 139 -10.03 -14.82 -12.55
N ASP A 140 -11.08 -14.05 -12.83
CA ASP A 140 -11.88 -14.14 -14.06
C ASP A 140 -11.68 -12.87 -14.90
N TRP A 141 -10.61 -12.89 -15.70
CA TRP A 141 -10.23 -11.78 -16.57
C TRP A 141 -11.23 -11.54 -17.69
N SER A 142 -11.88 -12.59 -18.20
CA SER A 142 -12.86 -12.50 -19.27
C SER A 142 -14.11 -11.74 -18.80
N SER A 143 -14.65 -12.12 -17.65
CA SER A 143 -15.78 -11.41 -17.04
C SER A 143 -15.42 -9.96 -16.72
N LYS A 144 -14.22 -9.74 -16.15
CA LYS A 144 -13.73 -8.39 -15.85
C LYS A 144 -13.65 -7.52 -17.09
N PHE A 145 -13.03 -8.02 -18.16
CA PHE A 145 -12.94 -7.31 -19.44
C PHE A 145 -14.33 -6.96 -20.01
N ASN A 146 -15.26 -7.90 -20.00
CA ASN A 146 -16.63 -7.66 -20.49
C ASN A 146 -17.33 -6.53 -19.71
N SER A 147 -17.12 -6.46 -18.39
CA SER A 147 -17.66 -5.38 -17.55
C SER A 147 -17.06 -4.00 -17.90
N LEU A 148 -15.80 -3.96 -18.30
CA LEU A 148 -15.08 -2.73 -18.69
C LEU A 148 -15.47 -2.28 -20.10
N LYS A 149 -15.66 -3.22 -21.03
CA LYS A 149 -16.08 -2.93 -22.42
C LYS A 149 -17.38 -2.12 -22.44
N GLY A 150 -18.34 -2.46 -21.56
CA GLY A 150 -19.61 -1.73 -21.45
C GLY A 150 -19.52 -0.34 -20.82
N LYS A 151 -18.36 0.04 -20.27
CA LYS A 151 -18.13 1.29 -19.53
C LYS A 151 -17.00 2.14 -20.13
N GLN A 152 -16.70 1.97 -21.41
CA GLN A 152 -15.58 2.66 -22.06
C GLN A 152 -15.65 4.19 -21.94
N SER A 153 -16.84 4.78 -21.85
CA SER A 153 -17.01 6.23 -21.63
C SER A 153 -16.48 6.72 -20.29
N GLU A 154 -16.38 5.85 -19.28
CA GLU A 154 -15.82 6.15 -17.96
C GLU A 154 -14.29 5.97 -17.90
N ASP A 155 -13.70 5.32 -18.92
CA ASP A 155 -12.28 5.01 -19.00
C ASP A 155 -11.76 5.17 -20.44
N SER A 156 -11.66 6.43 -20.88
CA SER A 156 -11.29 6.82 -22.25
C SER A 156 -9.96 6.23 -22.72
N ASP A 157 -9.04 6.00 -21.79
CA ASP A 157 -7.68 5.56 -22.11
C ASP A 157 -7.56 4.03 -22.10
N LEU A 158 -8.63 3.29 -21.78
CA LEU A 158 -8.59 1.83 -21.68
C LEU A 158 -8.07 1.20 -22.97
N GLU A 159 -8.66 1.53 -24.11
CA GLU A 159 -8.30 0.93 -25.39
C GLU A 159 -6.83 1.17 -25.75
N ALA A 160 -6.36 2.42 -25.60
CA ALA A 160 -4.97 2.78 -25.88
C ALA A 160 -3.99 1.96 -25.02
N HIS A 161 -4.24 1.90 -23.71
CA HIS A 161 -3.41 1.10 -22.81
C HIS A 161 -3.44 -0.40 -23.13
N LEU A 162 -4.58 -0.95 -23.53
CA LEU A 162 -4.64 -2.37 -23.89
C LEU A 162 -3.87 -2.66 -25.19
N LYS A 163 -3.94 -1.77 -26.18
CA LYS A 163 -3.16 -1.90 -27.43
C LYS A 163 -1.65 -1.80 -27.20
N GLU A 164 -1.19 -0.98 -26.24
CA GLU A 164 0.23 -0.94 -25.85
C GLU A 164 0.75 -2.30 -25.33
N HIS A 165 -0.13 -3.10 -24.71
CA HIS A 165 0.23 -4.42 -24.16
C HIS A 165 -0.23 -5.61 -25.03
N GLY A 166 -0.89 -5.33 -26.15
CA GLY A 166 -1.31 -6.29 -27.17
C GLY A 166 -1.03 -5.72 -28.56
N SER A 167 0.23 -5.72 -28.98
CA SER A 167 0.71 -5.07 -30.21
C SER A 167 0.11 -5.63 -31.50
N ASP A 168 -0.54 -6.78 -31.43
CA ASP A 168 -1.23 -7.47 -32.52
C ASP A 168 -2.76 -7.30 -32.48
N ILE A 169 -3.24 -6.40 -31.63
CA ILE A 169 -4.63 -5.96 -31.59
C ILE A 169 -4.85 -4.91 -32.68
N THR A 170 -5.77 -5.22 -33.60
CA THR A 170 -6.11 -4.35 -34.74
C THR A 170 -7.56 -3.87 -34.68
N GLU A 171 -8.44 -4.62 -34.02
CA GLU A 171 -9.84 -4.23 -33.83
C GLU A 171 -9.96 -3.05 -32.85
N THR A 172 -11.07 -2.33 -32.91
CA THR A 172 -11.44 -1.31 -31.91
C THR A 172 -12.21 -1.98 -30.77
N LEU A 173 -12.09 -1.45 -29.55
CA LEU A 173 -12.69 -2.07 -28.36
C LEU A 173 -14.22 -2.15 -28.48
N SER A 174 -14.85 -1.15 -29.11
CA SER A 174 -16.30 -1.09 -29.31
C SER A 174 -16.82 -2.11 -30.33
N GLN A 175 -15.99 -2.56 -31.27
CA GLN A 175 -16.39 -3.46 -32.37
C GLN A 175 -15.78 -4.87 -32.24
N ILE A 176 -15.09 -5.14 -31.13
CA ILE A 176 -14.38 -6.40 -30.96
C ILE A 176 -15.30 -7.61 -30.99
N SER A 177 -14.92 -8.57 -31.84
CA SER A 177 -15.59 -9.87 -31.96
C SER A 177 -14.60 -11.02 -31.95
N SER A 178 -13.55 -10.95 -32.78
CA SER A 178 -12.62 -12.07 -32.99
C SER A 178 -11.37 -12.00 -32.09
N GLN A 179 -11.02 -10.80 -31.59
CA GLN A 179 -9.79 -10.57 -30.83
C GLN A 179 -10.01 -10.48 -29.31
N THR A 180 -11.18 -10.87 -28.79
CA THR A 180 -11.54 -10.71 -27.36
C THR A 180 -10.48 -11.26 -26.42
N GLU A 181 -9.96 -12.46 -26.69
CA GLU A 181 -8.93 -13.10 -25.87
C GLU A 181 -7.61 -12.29 -25.83
N LYS A 182 -7.25 -11.62 -26.93
CA LYS A 182 -6.07 -10.74 -26.98
C LYS A 182 -6.22 -9.55 -26.06
N TYR A 183 -7.40 -8.94 -26.04
CA TYR A 183 -7.71 -7.83 -25.14
C TYR A 183 -7.75 -8.26 -23.67
N VAL A 184 -8.30 -9.46 -23.38
CA VAL A 184 -8.27 -10.04 -22.04
C VAL A 184 -6.82 -10.25 -21.57
N ALA A 185 -5.96 -10.81 -22.42
CA ALA A 185 -4.55 -11.00 -22.11
C ALA A 185 -3.80 -9.67 -21.96
N ALA A 186 -4.10 -8.68 -22.80
CA ALA A 186 -3.53 -7.34 -22.69
C ALA A 186 -3.95 -6.63 -21.39
N LEU A 187 -5.20 -6.82 -20.95
CA LEU A 187 -5.69 -6.28 -19.67
C LEU A 187 -4.91 -6.85 -18.49
N GLN A 188 -4.74 -8.17 -18.47
CA GLN A 188 -3.93 -8.83 -17.44
C GLN A 188 -2.49 -8.30 -17.44
N LYS A 189 -1.83 -8.24 -18.62
CA LYS A 189 -0.46 -7.71 -18.75
C LYS A 189 -0.34 -6.26 -18.31
N TRP A 190 -1.30 -5.41 -18.68
CA TRP A 190 -1.31 -4.02 -18.24
C TRP A 190 -1.38 -3.96 -16.71
N CYS A 191 -2.31 -4.70 -16.10
CA CYS A 191 -2.46 -4.77 -14.65
C CYS A 191 -1.15 -5.21 -13.95
N GLU A 192 -0.53 -6.28 -14.42
CA GLU A 192 0.74 -6.79 -13.89
C GLU A 192 1.88 -5.77 -14.03
N SER A 193 1.93 -5.05 -15.15
CA SER A 193 2.97 -4.03 -15.40
C SER A 193 2.93 -2.84 -14.43
N LYS A 194 1.78 -2.59 -13.79
CA LYS A 194 1.63 -1.45 -12.85
C LYS A 194 1.97 -1.82 -11.41
N LEU A 195 2.17 -3.10 -11.10
CA LEU A 195 2.42 -3.56 -9.73
C LEU A 195 3.66 -2.93 -9.09
N ASP A 196 4.71 -2.73 -9.87
CA ASP A 196 5.99 -2.18 -9.38
C ASP A 196 6.03 -0.64 -9.41
N LEU A 197 4.95 0.03 -9.84
CA LEU A 197 4.88 1.48 -9.81
C LEU A 197 4.99 1.98 -8.36
N LYS A 198 6.00 2.83 -8.12
CA LYS A 198 6.23 3.45 -6.82
C LYS A 198 5.12 4.43 -6.45
N LEU A 199 4.78 4.48 -5.17
CA LEU A 199 3.80 5.45 -4.63
C LEU A 199 4.26 6.91 -4.81
N GLU A 200 5.56 7.13 -4.85
CA GLU A 200 6.17 8.44 -5.10
C GLU A 200 5.92 8.97 -6.52
N HIS A 201 5.57 8.10 -7.47
CA HIS A 201 5.33 8.50 -8.85
C HIS A 201 4.23 9.57 -8.95
N THR A 202 4.33 10.49 -9.90
CA THR A 202 3.37 11.59 -10.08
C THR A 202 1.99 11.06 -10.43
N ASP A 203 1.93 10.06 -11.31
CA ASP A 203 0.68 9.48 -11.82
C ASP A 203 0.10 8.39 -10.91
N TYR A 204 0.69 8.16 -9.74
CA TYR A 204 0.31 7.05 -8.86
C TYR A 204 -1.19 7.05 -8.53
N GLU A 205 -1.79 8.19 -8.14
CA GLU A 205 -3.20 8.22 -7.73
C GLU A 205 -4.14 7.84 -8.90
N SER A 206 -3.84 8.35 -10.10
CA SER A 206 -4.58 8.03 -11.33
C SER A 206 -4.41 6.56 -11.72
N ILE A 207 -3.17 6.05 -11.70
CA ILE A 207 -2.89 4.65 -12.04
C ILE A 207 -3.47 3.71 -11.00
N TYR A 208 -3.37 4.02 -9.71
CA TYR A 208 -3.91 3.18 -8.65
C TYR A 208 -5.43 3.08 -8.75
N SER A 209 -6.13 4.19 -9.00
CA SER A 209 -7.58 4.17 -9.24
C SER A 209 -7.95 3.27 -10.43
N LYS A 210 -7.20 3.37 -11.54
CA LYS A 210 -7.36 2.49 -12.70
C LYS A 210 -7.06 1.03 -12.37
N VAL A 211 -6.03 0.72 -11.59
CA VAL A 211 -5.72 -0.66 -11.13
C VAL A 211 -6.88 -1.22 -10.29
N ILE A 212 -7.43 -0.43 -9.37
CA ILE A 212 -8.62 -0.84 -8.59
C ILE A 212 -9.80 -1.13 -9.52
N SER A 213 -10.09 -0.25 -10.48
CA SER A 213 -11.21 -0.42 -11.39
C SER A 213 -11.03 -1.58 -12.37
N ARG A 214 -9.84 -1.74 -12.93
CA ARG A 214 -9.54 -2.66 -14.05
C ARG A 214 -9.11 -4.05 -13.60
N CYS A 215 -8.43 -4.16 -12.47
CA CYS A 215 -7.69 -5.38 -12.11
C CYS A 215 -8.29 -6.15 -10.93
N ILE A 216 -9.06 -5.49 -10.06
CA ILE A 216 -9.69 -6.09 -8.87
C ILE A 216 -11.15 -6.40 -9.16
#